data_AF-A0A1M7MP06-F1
#
_entry.id   AF-A0A1M7MP06-F1
#
_cell.length_a   1.000
_cell.length_b   1.000
_cell.length_c   1.000
_cell.angle_alpha   90.00
_cell.angle_beta   90.00
_cell.angle_gamma   90.00
#
_symmetry.space_group_name_H-M   'P 1'
#
loop_
_entity.id
_entity.type
_entity.pdbx_description
1 polymer ?
#
loop_
_entity_poly.entity_id
_entity_poly.type
_entity_poly.pdbx_seq_one_letter_code
_entity_poly.pdbx_strand_id
1 'polypeptide(L)'
;MQNTENLRPFGTLEKDNDICYKGRWHPTAVPCFESILKEGLLSDMPKSLRKNIAYSLQYMQYLELQLDELNLHNVIITMIYKNYIITGTSIIEGIFCYLLKSSDLWKQKLWELDSVIKSNEYKQNSMKYKLETFIYKKIDPVDDEMNFDSMIKKMESKNILSLNHKAYPYIKKLKRLRNKVHLQINEHEDDTDWFNFNYIDYLWMRYVLHKVLTDDAFKNKSGKYIDFIKCNHEEIEQLNNDIKRE
;
A
#
# COMPACT_ATOMS: atom_id res chain seq x y z
N MET A 1 -21.63 -1.85 -36.20
CA MET A 1 -22.64 -1.86 -35.12
C MET A 1 -22.88 -3.30 -34.74
N GLN A 2 -22.43 -3.73 -33.56
CA GLN A 2 -22.83 -5.03 -33.02
C GLN A 2 -24.17 -4.86 -32.31
N ASN A 3 -25.00 -5.90 -32.43
CA ASN A 3 -26.40 -5.90 -32.03
C ASN A 3 -26.52 -5.89 -30.50
N THR A 4 -26.80 -4.72 -29.91
CA THR A 4 -27.00 -4.53 -28.46
C THR A 4 -28.45 -4.70 -28.03
N GLU A 5 -29.36 -5.00 -28.97
CA GLU A 5 -30.82 -5.02 -28.73
C GLU A 5 -31.28 -6.06 -27.69
N ASN A 6 -30.43 -7.04 -27.36
CA ASN A 6 -30.74 -8.09 -26.38
C ASN A 6 -29.93 -8.02 -25.07
N LEU A 7 -29.08 -7.00 -24.87
CA LEU A 7 -28.30 -6.88 -23.63
C LEU A 7 -29.14 -6.23 -22.53
N ARG A 8 -29.50 -7.00 -21.50
CA ARG A 8 -30.13 -6.44 -20.29
C ARG A 8 -29.13 -5.53 -19.58
N PRO A 9 -29.56 -4.40 -18.98
CA PRO A 9 -28.66 -3.46 -18.30
C PRO A 9 -27.81 -4.07 -17.18
N PHE A 10 -28.25 -5.21 -16.62
CA PHE A 10 -27.58 -5.97 -15.57
C PHE A 10 -27.72 -7.50 -15.77
N GLY A 11 -27.72 -7.96 -17.02
CA GLY A 11 -27.66 -9.40 -17.32
C GLY A 11 -26.36 -9.98 -16.75
N THR A 12 -26.45 -10.95 -15.85
CA THR A 12 -25.25 -11.60 -15.30
C THR A 12 -24.79 -12.64 -16.30
N LEU A 13 -23.67 -12.38 -16.99
CA LEU A 13 -23.05 -13.30 -17.96
C LEU A 13 -22.92 -14.73 -17.41
N GLU A 14 -22.72 -14.91 -16.10
CA GLU A 14 -22.64 -16.23 -15.47
C GLU A 14 -23.98 -16.99 -15.41
N LYS A 15 -25.09 -16.31 -15.07
CA LYS A 15 -26.41 -16.95 -15.00
C LYS A 15 -27.00 -17.18 -16.39
N ASP A 16 -26.72 -16.25 -17.30
CA ASP A 16 -27.23 -16.32 -18.67
C ASP A 16 -26.50 -17.40 -19.51
N ASN A 17 -25.29 -17.81 -19.11
CA ASN A 17 -24.51 -18.87 -19.75
C ASN A 17 -24.41 -20.19 -18.94
N ASP A 18 -25.25 -20.38 -17.91
CA ASP A 18 -25.27 -21.57 -17.04
C ASP A 18 -23.88 -22.00 -16.51
N ILE A 19 -23.04 -21.01 -16.16
CA ILE A 19 -21.67 -21.29 -15.71
C ILE A 19 -21.71 -21.85 -14.29
N CYS A 20 -21.49 -23.17 -14.19
CA CYS A 20 -21.39 -23.87 -12.91
C CYS A 20 -20.20 -23.35 -12.08
N TYR A 21 -20.29 -23.42 -10.75
CA TYR A 21 -19.27 -22.90 -9.83
C TYR A 21 -17.85 -23.39 -10.14
N LYS A 22 -17.71 -24.63 -10.62
CA LYS A 22 -16.41 -25.23 -10.99
C LYS A 22 -15.77 -24.60 -12.24
N GLY A 23 -16.57 -23.99 -13.12
CA GLY A 23 -16.10 -23.31 -14.32
C GLY A 23 -15.82 -21.81 -14.11
N ARG A 24 -16.08 -21.29 -12.90
CA ARG A 24 -15.79 -19.88 -12.58
C ARG A 24 -14.30 -19.68 -12.35
N TRP A 25 -13.83 -18.48 -12.64
CA TRP A 25 -12.51 -18.06 -12.18
C TRP A 25 -12.50 -18.01 -10.65
N HIS A 26 -11.42 -18.54 -10.06
CA HIS A 26 -11.19 -18.47 -8.63
C HIS A 26 -9.81 -17.84 -8.39
N PRO A 27 -9.71 -16.86 -7.49
CA PRO A 27 -8.40 -16.35 -7.11
C PRO A 27 -7.59 -17.44 -6.40
N THR A 28 -6.28 -17.23 -6.33
CA THR A 28 -5.38 -18.01 -5.49
C THR A 28 -5.94 -18.07 -4.07
N ALA A 29 -5.98 -19.28 -3.50
CA ALA A 29 -6.55 -19.48 -2.19
C ALA A 29 -5.72 -18.76 -1.12
N VAL A 30 -6.39 -18.15 -0.14
CA VAL A 30 -5.75 -17.43 0.98
C VAL A 30 -4.60 -18.22 1.65
N PRO A 31 -4.72 -19.55 1.91
CA PRO A 31 -3.61 -20.32 2.49
C PRO A 31 -2.33 -20.33 1.66
N CYS A 32 -2.42 -20.20 0.34
CA CYS A 32 -1.26 -20.12 -0.55
C CYS A 32 -0.54 -18.77 -0.40
N PHE A 33 -1.27 -17.68 -0.18
CA PHE A 33 -0.65 -16.41 0.18
C PHE A 33 -0.08 -16.43 1.62
N GLU A 34 -0.76 -17.09 2.56
CA GLU A 34 -0.23 -17.24 3.91
C GLU A 34 1.09 -18.04 3.95
N SER A 35 1.30 -19.00 3.05
CA SER A 35 2.55 -19.79 3.03
C SER A 35 3.76 -18.92 2.69
N ILE A 36 3.62 -17.95 1.78
CA ILE A 36 4.65 -16.96 1.47
C ILE A 36 5.04 -16.15 2.72
N LEU A 37 4.05 -15.82 3.56
CA LEU A 37 4.20 -14.99 4.75
C LEU A 37 4.54 -15.80 6.02
N LYS A 38 4.97 -17.06 5.88
CA LYS A 38 5.38 -17.95 6.98
C LYS A 38 6.86 -18.33 6.92
N GLU A 39 7.60 -17.78 5.96
CA GLU A 39 8.99 -18.13 5.71
C GLU A 39 9.93 -16.99 6.14
N GLY A 40 11.19 -17.35 6.40
CA GLY A 40 12.27 -16.42 6.73
C GLY A 40 11.94 -15.45 7.85
N LEU A 41 12.27 -14.16 7.64
CA LEU A 41 12.01 -13.09 8.60
C LEU A 41 10.52 -12.87 8.91
N LEU A 42 9.59 -13.45 8.14
CA LEU A 42 8.13 -13.29 8.35
C LEU A 42 7.50 -14.44 9.14
N SER A 43 8.28 -15.45 9.53
CA SER A 43 7.78 -16.68 10.17
C SER A 43 6.90 -16.43 11.40
N ASP A 44 7.29 -15.48 12.25
CA ASP A 44 6.56 -15.14 13.48
C ASP A 44 5.51 -14.03 13.28
N MET A 45 5.11 -13.76 12.03
CA MET A 45 4.09 -12.74 11.74
C MET A 45 2.76 -13.10 12.44
N PRO A 46 2.15 -12.16 13.18
CA PRO A 46 0.85 -12.38 13.81
C PRO A 46 -0.19 -12.85 12.78
N LYS A 47 -0.97 -13.87 13.16
CA LYS A 47 -1.95 -14.51 12.26
C LYS A 47 -2.95 -13.50 11.68
N SER A 48 -3.35 -12.49 12.45
CA SER A 48 -4.25 -11.42 11.99
C SER A 48 -3.65 -10.59 10.86
N LEU A 49 -2.42 -10.09 11.05
CA LEU A 49 -1.70 -9.33 10.03
C LEU A 49 -1.46 -10.16 8.77
N ARG A 50 -1.01 -11.41 8.95
CA ARG A 50 -0.79 -12.33 7.84
C ARG A 50 -2.05 -12.56 7.00
N LYS A 51 -3.20 -12.78 7.66
CA LYS A 51 -4.48 -12.95 6.98
C LYS A 51 -4.92 -11.68 6.25
N ASN A 52 -4.78 -10.52 6.87
CA ASN A 52 -5.12 -9.26 6.23
C ASN A 52 -4.29 -9.01 4.97
N ILE A 53 -2.98 -9.29 5.02
CA ILE A 53 -2.12 -9.20 3.83
C ILE A 53 -2.57 -10.21 2.77
N ALA A 54 -2.87 -11.44 3.14
CA ALA A 54 -3.34 -12.47 2.21
C ALA A 54 -4.68 -12.11 1.55
N TYR A 55 -5.62 -11.51 2.29
CA TYR A 55 -6.88 -10.97 1.73
C TYR A 55 -6.61 -9.84 0.74
N SER A 56 -5.72 -8.91 1.09
CA SER A 56 -5.32 -7.81 0.21
C SER A 56 -4.66 -8.31 -1.07
N LEU A 57 -3.79 -9.31 -1.01
CA LEU A 57 -3.17 -9.93 -2.20
C LEU A 57 -4.23 -10.60 -3.08
N GLN A 58 -5.19 -11.29 -2.48
CA GLN A 58 -6.31 -11.88 -3.22
C GLN A 58 -7.16 -10.83 -3.93
N TYR A 59 -7.42 -9.69 -3.27
CA TYR A 59 -8.11 -8.56 -3.88
C TYR A 59 -7.32 -7.94 -5.03
N MET A 60 -6.00 -7.76 -4.88
CA MET A 60 -5.15 -7.27 -5.97
C MET A 60 -5.15 -8.21 -7.18
N GLN A 61 -5.18 -9.52 -6.95
CA GLN A 61 -5.31 -10.50 -8.04
C GLN A 61 -6.65 -10.37 -8.78
N TYR A 62 -7.73 -10.06 -8.06
CA TYR A 62 -9.01 -9.74 -8.69
C TYR A 62 -8.91 -8.45 -9.53
N LEU A 63 -8.23 -7.42 -9.04
CA LEU A 63 -8.03 -6.18 -9.79
C LEU A 63 -7.26 -6.40 -11.10
N GLU A 64 -6.22 -7.26 -11.11
CA GLU A 64 -5.53 -7.64 -12.35
C GLU A 64 -6.47 -8.32 -13.35
N LEU A 65 -7.27 -9.28 -12.87
CA LEU A 65 -8.25 -9.95 -13.74
C LEU A 65 -9.20 -8.96 -14.42
N GLN A 66 -9.64 -7.93 -13.69
CA GLN A 66 -10.51 -6.90 -14.28
C GLN A 66 -9.79 -6.10 -15.38
N LEU A 67 -8.50 -5.82 -15.23
CA LEU A 67 -7.71 -5.12 -16.25
C LEU A 67 -7.45 -6.00 -17.48
N ASP A 68 -7.23 -7.30 -17.27
CA ASP A 68 -6.87 -8.24 -18.33
C ASP A 68 -8.08 -8.67 -19.17
N GLU A 69 -9.25 -8.87 -18.55
CA GLU A 69 -10.42 -9.48 -19.20
C GLU A 69 -11.46 -8.47 -19.69
N LEU A 70 -11.54 -7.28 -19.09
CA LEU A 70 -12.62 -6.34 -19.37
C LEU A 70 -12.19 -5.20 -20.29
N ASN A 71 -13.06 -4.86 -21.25
CA ASN A 71 -12.96 -3.63 -22.01
C ASN A 71 -13.46 -2.45 -21.18
N LEU A 72 -12.59 -1.89 -20.34
CA LEU A 72 -12.93 -0.85 -19.39
C LEU A 72 -12.83 0.56 -19.98
N HIS A 73 -13.73 1.44 -19.55
CA HIS A 73 -13.52 2.87 -19.76
C HIS A 73 -12.34 3.36 -18.93
N ASN A 74 -11.60 4.33 -19.47
CA ASN A 74 -10.39 4.87 -18.84
C ASN A 74 -10.61 5.30 -17.38
N VAL A 75 -11.79 5.85 -17.03
CA VAL A 75 -12.08 6.28 -15.65
C VAL A 75 -12.07 5.09 -14.70
N ILE A 76 -12.64 3.96 -15.12
CA ILE A 76 -12.66 2.73 -14.32
C ILE A 76 -11.25 2.14 -14.22
N ILE A 77 -10.47 2.19 -15.31
CA ILE A 77 -9.06 1.80 -15.29
C ILE A 77 -8.29 2.61 -14.24
N THR A 78 -8.45 3.94 -14.23
CA THR A 78 -7.81 4.80 -13.22
C THR A 78 -8.27 4.48 -11.80
N MET A 79 -9.54 4.16 -11.60
CA MET A 79 -10.06 3.71 -10.30
C MET A 79 -9.46 2.38 -9.85
N ILE A 80 -9.22 1.46 -10.78
CA ILE A 80 -8.52 0.21 -10.48
C ILE A 80 -7.07 0.51 -10.09
N TYR A 81 -6.34 1.34 -10.84
CA TYR A 81 -4.97 1.75 -10.48
C TYR A 81 -4.89 2.38 -9.09
N LYS A 82 -5.82 3.29 -8.77
CA LYS A 82 -5.95 3.89 -7.43
C LYS A 82 -6.10 2.82 -6.35
N ASN A 83 -7.06 1.91 -6.50
CA ASN A 83 -7.30 0.83 -5.53
C ASN A 83 -6.11 -0.12 -5.41
N TYR A 84 -5.44 -0.40 -6.52
CA TYR A 84 -4.23 -1.21 -6.56
C TYR A 84 -3.10 -0.59 -5.75
N ILE A 85 -2.85 0.71 -5.93
CA ILE A 85 -1.83 1.48 -5.20
C ILE A 85 -2.18 1.58 -3.71
N ILE A 86 -3.43 1.85 -3.34
CA ILE A 86 -3.85 1.89 -1.93
C ILE A 86 -3.59 0.55 -1.24
N THR A 87 -4.03 -0.52 -1.88
CA THR A 87 -3.94 -1.88 -1.32
C THR A 87 -2.49 -2.34 -1.22
N GLY A 88 -1.70 -2.16 -2.28
CA GLY A 88 -0.28 -2.52 -2.31
C GLY A 88 0.54 -1.72 -1.29
N THR A 89 0.28 -0.42 -1.16
CA THR A 89 0.92 0.43 -0.15
C THR A 89 0.63 -0.07 1.27
N SER A 90 -0.61 -0.47 1.53
CA SER A 90 -1.03 -0.98 2.85
C SER A 90 -0.36 -2.32 3.19
N ILE A 91 -0.13 -3.18 2.19
CA ILE A 91 0.63 -4.42 2.36
C ILE A 91 2.08 -4.10 2.73
N ILE A 92 2.75 -3.21 1.98
CA ILE A 92 4.15 -2.82 2.24
C ILE A 92 4.28 -2.22 3.65
N GLU A 93 3.36 -1.33 4.04
CA GLU A 93 3.33 -0.74 5.37
C GLU A 93 3.17 -1.78 6.47
N GLY A 94 2.27 -2.76 6.29
CA GLY A 94 2.09 -3.87 7.23
C GLY A 94 3.35 -4.72 7.40
N ILE A 95 4.03 -5.05 6.29
CA ILE A 95 5.30 -5.80 6.30
C ILE A 95 6.39 -4.99 7.00
N PHE A 96 6.57 -3.72 6.65
CA PHE A 96 7.60 -2.86 7.26
C PHE A 96 7.36 -2.67 8.76
N CYS A 97 6.10 -2.49 9.16
CA CYS A 97 5.73 -2.38 10.55
C CYS A 97 6.13 -3.64 11.34
N TYR A 98 5.79 -4.81 10.81
CA TYR A 98 6.18 -6.08 11.43
C TYR A 98 7.70 -6.25 11.51
N LEU A 99 8.43 -6.03 10.41
CA LEU A 99 9.89 -6.21 10.37
C LEU A 99 10.63 -5.28 11.33
N LEU A 100 10.19 -4.03 11.46
CA LEU A 100 10.80 -3.07 12.39
C LEU A 100 10.53 -3.46 13.85
N LYS A 101 9.35 -4.01 14.16
CA LYS A 101 9.02 -4.50 15.49
C LYS A 101 9.77 -5.77 15.84
N SER A 102 9.85 -6.74 14.93
CA SER A 102 10.56 -8.00 15.15
C SER A 102 12.07 -7.81 15.26
N SER A 103 12.61 -6.70 14.73
CA SER A 103 14.05 -6.38 14.79
C SER A 103 14.43 -5.42 15.92
N ASP A 104 13.51 -5.09 16.84
CA ASP A 104 13.70 -4.08 17.91
C ASP A 104 14.17 -2.70 17.40
N LEU A 105 13.75 -2.35 16.18
CA LEU A 105 14.03 -1.07 15.53
C LEU A 105 12.80 -0.14 15.55
N TRP A 106 11.74 -0.55 16.25
CA TRP A 106 10.56 0.29 16.44
C TRP A 106 10.90 1.54 17.28
N LYS A 107 10.12 2.61 17.11
CA LYS A 107 10.35 3.85 17.88
C LYS A 107 9.83 3.61 19.29
N GLN A 108 10.65 3.92 20.29
CA GLN A 108 10.24 3.84 21.69
C GLN A 108 10.04 5.25 22.28
N LYS A 109 8.98 5.40 23.06
CA LYS A 109 8.65 6.59 23.83
C LYS A 109 9.22 6.42 25.25
N LEU A 110 10.02 7.40 25.67
CA LEU A 110 10.63 7.44 27.01
C LEU A 110 10.01 8.52 27.90
N TRP A 111 9.21 9.41 27.32
CA TRP A 111 8.61 10.56 28.00
C TRP A 111 7.12 10.62 27.68
N GLU A 112 6.29 10.67 28.70
CA GLU A 112 4.85 10.84 28.58
C GLU A 112 4.45 12.22 29.12
N LEU A 113 3.52 12.89 28.45
CA LEU A 113 2.96 14.14 28.94
C LEU A 113 2.21 13.87 30.25
N ASP A 114 2.68 14.46 31.34
CA ASP A 114 2.08 14.31 32.66
C ASP A 114 1.06 15.40 32.93
N SER A 115 1.39 16.65 32.60
CA SER A 115 0.49 17.78 32.79
C SER A 115 0.79 18.95 31.85
N VAL A 116 -0.23 19.77 31.63
CA VAL A 116 -0.11 21.02 30.86
C VAL A 116 -0.56 22.17 31.73
N ILE A 117 0.34 23.10 32.02
CA ILE A 117 0.03 24.35 32.71
C ILE A 117 -0.30 25.39 31.64
N LYS A 118 -1.54 25.88 31.65
CA LYS A 118 -2.02 26.89 30.70
C LYS A 118 -2.28 28.19 31.44
N SER A 119 -1.72 29.29 30.95
CA SER A 119 -2.12 30.62 31.41
C SER A 119 -3.48 31.00 30.83
N ASN A 120 -4.15 31.94 31.48
CA ASN A 120 -5.22 32.70 30.84
C ASN A 120 -4.65 33.52 29.68
N GLU A 121 -5.51 33.90 28.74
CA GLU A 121 -5.15 34.86 27.68
C GLU A 121 -4.83 36.20 28.33
N TYR A 122 -3.66 36.77 28.01
CA TYR A 122 -3.23 38.08 28.49
C TYR A 122 -2.84 38.99 27.34
N LYS A 123 -2.99 40.31 27.52
CA LYS A 123 -2.67 41.31 26.50
C LYS A 123 -1.34 41.97 26.79
N GLN A 124 -0.49 42.10 25.78
CA GLN A 124 0.75 42.87 25.83
C GLN A 124 0.94 43.59 24.48
N ASN A 125 1.22 44.89 24.49
CA ASN A 125 1.39 45.69 23.26
C ASN A 125 0.27 45.48 22.21
N SER A 126 -0.99 45.51 22.65
CA SER A 126 -2.19 45.31 21.81
C SER A 126 -2.37 43.92 21.18
N MET A 127 -1.48 42.96 21.45
CA MET A 127 -1.61 41.56 21.03
C MET A 127 -2.01 40.66 22.20
N LYS A 128 -2.72 39.58 21.90
CA LYS A 128 -3.17 38.57 22.86
C LYS A 128 -2.20 37.40 22.87
N TYR A 129 -1.79 36.97 24.06
CA TYR A 129 -0.84 35.91 24.29
C TYR A 129 -1.43 34.86 25.23
N LYS A 130 -0.93 33.63 25.11
CA LYS A 130 -1.21 32.53 26.02
C LYS A 130 0.07 31.73 26.18
N LEU A 131 0.36 31.34 27.42
CA LEU A 131 1.49 30.49 27.76
C LEU A 131 1.00 29.08 28.03
N GLU A 132 1.62 28.10 27.40
CA GLU A 132 1.40 26.68 27.68
C GLU A 132 2.75 26.04 28.04
N THR A 133 2.84 25.46 29.24
CA THR A 133 4.01 24.70 29.69
C THR A 133 3.65 23.24 29.75
N PHE A 134 4.40 22.40 29.03
CA PHE A 134 4.22 20.95 28.98
C PHE A 134 5.20 20.29 29.95
N ILE A 135 4.68 19.54 30.92
CA ILE A 135 5.48 18.78 31.88
C ILE A 135 5.44 17.31 31.45
N TYR A 136 6.62 16.72 31.28
CA TYR A 136 6.76 15.31 30.87
C TYR A 136 7.31 14.48 32.03
N LYS A 137 6.73 13.30 32.25
CA LYS A 137 7.27 12.27 33.13
C LYS A 137 8.07 11.25 32.33
N LYS A 138 9.18 10.79 32.89
CA LYS A 138 9.95 9.69 32.31
C LYS A 138 9.19 8.38 32.57
N ILE A 139 9.03 7.57 31.53
CA ILE A 139 8.37 6.26 31.60
C ILE A 139 9.34 5.17 31.14
N ASP A 140 9.01 3.92 31.46
CA ASP A 140 9.68 2.78 30.84
C ASP A 140 9.47 2.79 29.32
N PRO A 141 10.41 2.28 28.51
CA PRO A 141 10.29 2.33 27.07
C PRO A 141 9.04 1.59 26.58
N VAL A 142 8.14 2.31 25.92
CA VAL A 142 6.93 1.75 25.28
C VAL A 142 6.97 2.05 23.79
N ASP A 143 6.42 1.16 22.96
CA ASP A 143 6.18 1.41 21.54
C ASP A 143 5.50 2.77 21.32
N ASP A 144 6.17 3.67 20.60
CA ASP A 144 5.61 4.95 20.14
C ASP A 144 4.98 4.79 18.76
N GLU A 145 4.15 5.75 18.36
CA GLU A 145 3.66 5.79 16.99
C GLU A 145 4.80 6.11 16.00
N MET A 146 4.89 5.32 14.93
CA MET A 146 5.80 5.56 13.83
C MET A 146 4.99 5.73 12.55
N ASN A 147 5.13 6.88 11.90
CA ASN A 147 4.51 7.10 10.60
C ASN A 147 5.23 6.31 9.50
N PHE A 148 4.52 6.03 8.40
CA PHE A 148 5.07 5.23 7.30
C PHE A 148 6.34 5.85 6.66
N ASP A 149 6.48 7.19 6.67
CA ASP A 149 7.70 7.85 6.20
C ASP A 149 8.93 7.46 7.02
N SER A 150 8.77 7.44 8.34
CA SER A 150 9.82 7.06 9.28
C SER A 150 10.15 5.57 9.16
N MET A 151 9.15 4.72 8.89
CA MET A 151 9.39 3.31 8.60
C MET A 151 10.25 3.15 7.34
N ILE A 152 9.90 3.81 6.24
CA ILE A 152 10.66 3.76 4.98
C ILE A 152 12.12 4.18 5.22
N LYS A 153 12.35 5.29 5.92
CA LYS A 153 13.71 5.77 6.24
C LYS A 153 14.49 4.77 7.11
N LYS A 154 13.84 4.11 8.07
CA LYS A 154 14.50 3.09 8.90
C LYS A 154 14.82 1.83 8.10
N MET A 155 13.89 1.35 7.27
CA MET A 155 14.13 0.21 6.38
C MET A 155 15.32 0.45 5.45
N GLU A 156 15.39 1.65 4.85
CA GLU A 156 16.46 2.09 3.96
C GLU A 156 17.81 2.20 4.70
N SER A 157 17.85 2.91 5.83
CA SER A 157 19.10 3.12 6.58
C SER A 157 19.65 1.87 7.27
N LYS A 158 18.79 0.92 7.64
CA LYS A 158 19.17 -0.34 8.29
C LYS A 158 19.32 -1.49 7.30
N ASN A 159 19.02 -1.26 6.01
CA ASN A 159 19.12 -2.25 4.93
C ASN A 159 18.46 -3.60 5.29
N ILE A 160 17.25 -3.54 5.87
CA ILE A 160 16.53 -4.74 6.34
C ILE A 160 16.11 -5.64 5.18
N LEU A 161 15.78 -5.03 4.05
CA LEU A 161 15.46 -5.70 2.80
C LEU A 161 16.48 -5.30 1.74
N SER A 162 16.81 -6.24 0.85
CA SER A 162 17.76 -6.09 -0.25
C SER A 162 17.12 -5.38 -1.45
N LEU A 163 16.41 -4.27 -1.18
CA LEU A 163 15.80 -3.45 -2.21
C LEU A 163 16.86 -2.54 -2.85
N ASN A 164 16.79 -2.36 -4.18
CA ASN A 164 17.59 -1.34 -4.85
C ASN A 164 17.29 0.03 -4.23
N HIS A 165 18.31 0.85 -3.93
CA HIS A 165 18.14 2.21 -3.41
C HIS A 165 17.13 3.05 -4.19
N LYS A 166 16.99 2.80 -5.50
CA LYS A 166 15.98 3.47 -6.34
C LYS A 166 14.53 3.11 -6.01
N ALA A 167 14.26 1.99 -5.35
CA ALA A 167 12.91 1.57 -4.97
C ALA A 167 12.32 2.42 -3.82
N TYR A 168 13.15 2.91 -2.89
CA TYR A 168 12.68 3.70 -1.74
C TYR A 168 12.06 5.06 -2.12
N PRO A 169 12.64 5.85 -3.07
CA PRO A 169 11.96 7.00 -3.65
C PRO A 169 10.57 6.69 -4.21
N TYR A 170 10.40 5.58 -4.95
CA TYR A 170 9.09 5.18 -5.48
C TYR A 170 8.12 4.75 -4.39
N ILE A 171 8.56 4.03 -3.35
CA ILE A 171 7.70 3.75 -2.19
C ILE A 171 7.19 5.06 -1.56
N LYS A 172 8.04 6.10 -1.46
CA LYS A 172 7.61 7.43 -0.98
C LYS A 172 6.60 8.09 -1.92
N LYS A 173 6.76 7.97 -3.24
CA LYS A 173 5.80 8.45 -4.25
C LYS A 173 4.44 7.74 -4.12
N LEU A 174 4.45 6.41 -4.08
CA LEU A 174 3.24 5.57 -3.94
C LEU A 174 2.49 5.85 -2.63
N LYS A 175 3.22 6.05 -1.52
CA LYS A 175 2.64 6.54 -0.27
C LYS A 175 1.91 7.89 -0.46
N ARG A 176 2.55 8.86 -1.14
CA ARG A 176 1.92 10.17 -1.38
C ARG A 176 0.63 10.01 -2.17
N LEU A 177 0.60 9.15 -3.18
CA LEU A 177 -0.60 8.82 -3.95
C LEU A 177 -1.69 8.20 -3.05
N ARG A 178 -1.33 7.26 -2.17
CA ARG A 178 -2.26 6.70 -1.16
C ARG A 178 -2.86 7.77 -0.25
N ASN A 179 -2.11 8.84 0.07
CA ASN A 179 -2.62 9.92 0.92
C ASN A 179 -3.58 10.87 0.19
N LYS A 180 -3.55 10.92 -1.14
CA LYS A 180 -4.48 11.73 -1.98
C LYS A 180 -5.87 11.11 -2.15
N VAL A 181 -6.17 10.04 -1.41
CA VAL A 181 -7.42 9.27 -1.57
C VAL A 181 -8.59 9.93 -0.83
N HIS A 182 -8.32 10.80 0.13
CA HIS A 182 -9.34 11.54 0.86
C HIS A 182 -10.04 12.53 -0.08
N LEU A 183 -11.33 12.30 -0.31
CA LEU A 183 -12.21 13.22 -1.05
C LEU A 183 -12.51 14.46 -0.18
N GLN A 184 -11.51 15.32 -0.03
CA GLN A 184 -11.67 16.64 0.58
C GLN A 184 -11.71 17.69 -0.54
N ILE A 185 -12.09 18.92 -0.19
CA ILE A 185 -12.04 20.03 -1.15
C ILE A 185 -10.58 20.22 -1.55
N ASN A 186 -10.27 19.86 -2.78
CA ASN A 186 -8.93 20.04 -3.32
C ASN A 186 -8.73 21.51 -3.70
N GLU A 187 -7.50 22.01 -3.54
CA GLU A 187 -7.17 23.42 -3.77
C GLU A 187 -7.19 23.79 -5.27
N HIS A 188 -7.18 22.80 -6.17
CA HIS A 188 -7.12 22.98 -7.62
C HIS A 188 -8.09 22.04 -8.36
N GLU A 189 -8.66 22.52 -9.47
CA GLU A 189 -9.61 21.77 -10.32
C GLU A 189 -9.01 20.49 -10.93
N ASP A 190 -7.69 20.46 -11.13
CA ASP A 190 -6.95 19.33 -11.70
C ASP A 190 -6.55 18.26 -10.68
N ASP A 191 -6.85 18.43 -9.39
CA ASP A 191 -6.54 17.44 -8.36
C ASP A 191 -7.60 16.33 -8.31
N THR A 192 -7.98 15.80 -9.48
CA THR A 192 -8.88 14.65 -9.58
C THR A 192 -8.08 13.34 -9.58
N ASP A 193 -8.72 12.24 -9.20
CA ASP A 193 -8.09 10.92 -9.31
C ASP A 193 -7.61 10.61 -10.74
N TRP A 194 -8.32 11.13 -11.74
CA TRP A 194 -7.98 10.97 -13.15
C TRP A 194 -6.56 11.45 -13.48
N PHE A 195 -6.17 12.62 -12.96
CA PHE A 195 -4.84 13.19 -13.22
C PHE A 195 -3.77 12.65 -12.27
N ASN A 196 -4.16 12.19 -11.08
CA ASN A 196 -3.23 11.75 -10.06
C ASN A 196 -2.75 10.30 -10.24
N PHE A 197 -3.57 9.42 -10.82
CA PHE A 197 -3.25 8.00 -10.95
C PHE A 197 -3.13 7.60 -12.42
N ASN A 198 -2.00 6.99 -12.77
CA ASN A 198 -1.70 6.59 -14.14
C ASN A 198 -1.13 5.17 -14.18
N TYR A 199 -0.91 4.69 -15.41
CA TYR A 199 -0.37 3.36 -15.65
C TYR A 199 1.05 3.15 -15.09
N ILE A 200 1.93 4.17 -15.17
CA ILE A 200 3.30 4.03 -14.70
C ILE A 200 3.35 3.88 -13.17
N ASP A 201 2.47 4.55 -12.43
CA ASP A 201 2.36 4.41 -10.97
C ASP A 201 1.83 3.03 -10.57
N TYR A 202 0.88 2.48 -11.35
CA TYR A 202 0.43 1.10 -11.20
C TYR A 202 1.56 0.08 -11.44
N LEU A 203 2.35 0.26 -12.50
CA LEU A 203 3.53 -0.58 -12.77
C LEU A 203 4.58 -0.49 -11.66
N TRP A 204 4.83 0.72 -11.14
CA TRP A 204 5.73 0.91 -10.00
C TRP A 204 5.24 0.15 -8.77
N MET A 205 3.93 0.16 -8.50
CA MET A 205 3.37 -0.61 -7.38
C MET A 205 3.59 -2.12 -7.58
N ARG A 206 3.31 -2.66 -8.76
CA ARG A 206 3.56 -4.07 -9.10
C ARG A 206 5.03 -4.44 -8.87
N TYR A 207 5.93 -3.67 -9.45
CA TYR A 207 7.37 -3.90 -9.35
C TYR A 207 7.86 -3.88 -7.90
N VAL A 208 7.52 -2.83 -7.14
CA VAL A 208 7.96 -2.67 -5.75
C VAL A 208 7.38 -3.77 -4.86
N LEU A 209 6.08 -4.05 -4.97
CA LEU A 209 5.43 -5.07 -4.15
C LEU A 209 6.01 -6.46 -4.43
N HIS A 210 6.25 -6.79 -5.71
CA HIS A 210 6.90 -8.03 -6.08
C HIS A 210 8.30 -8.11 -5.44
N LYS A 211 9.13 -7.06 -5.58
CA LYS A 211 10.47 -7.03 -4.99
C LYS A 211 10.48 -7.19 -3.47
N VAL A 212 9.52 -6.56 -2.77
CA VAL A 212 9.37 -6.73 -1.32
C VAL A 212 9.02 -8.18 -1.00
N LEU A 213 8.02 -8.78 -1.65
CA LEU A 213 7.53 -10.13 -1.32
C LEU A 213 8.46 -11.27 -1.76
N THR A 214 9.34 -11.02 -2.73
CA THR A 214 10.37 -11.96 -3.19
C THR A 214 11.75 -11.67 -2.62
N ASP A 215 11.87 -10.82 -1.59
CA ASP A 215 13.17 -10.52 -1.00
C ASP A 215 13.84 -11.80 -0.45
N ASP A 216 15.15 -11.94 -0.66
CA ASP A 216 15.92 -13.10 -0.23
C ASP A 216 15.85 -13.33 1.29
N ALA A 217 15.58 -12.28 2.06
CA ALA A 217 15.38 -12.35 3.51
C ALA A 217 14.22 -13.27 3.92
N PHE A 218 13.26 -13.50 3.03
CA PHE A 218 12.09 -14.34 3.31
C PHE A 218 12.30 -15.80 2.93
N LYS A 219 13.41 -16.14 2.24
CA LYS A 219 13.74 -17.52 1.79
C LYS A 219 12.59 -18.23 1.08
N ASN A 220 11.71 -17.45 0.45
CA ASN A 220 10.39 -17.88 0.00
C ASN A 220 10.50 -18.81 -1.22
N LYS A 221 10.18 -20.09 -1.03
CA LYS A 221 10.16 -21.08 -2.13
C LYS A 221 8.86 -21.05 -2.94
N SER A 222 7.85 -20.35 -2.46
CA SER A 222 6.47 -20.33 -2.98
C SER A 222 6.17 -19.11 -3.85
N GLY A 223 7.19 -18.52 -4.50
CA GLY A 223 7.06 -17.30 -5.31
C GLY A 223 6.02 -17.37 -6.44
N LYS A 224 5.64 -18.57 -6.88
CA LYS A 224 4.64 -18.77 -7.95
C LYS A 224 3.28 -18.10 -7.70
N TYR A 225 2.87 -17.95 -6.43
CA TYR A 225 1.55 -17.38 -6.12
C TYR A 225 1.50 -15.85 -6.30
N ILE A 226 2.66 -15.19 -6.39
CA ILE A 226 2.80 -13.74 -6.61
C ILE A 226 3.31 -13.42 -8.02
N ASP A 227 3.27 -14.37 -8.95
CA ASP A 227 3.65 -14.12 -10.34
C ASP A 227 2.70 -13.12 -11.03
N PHE A 228 1.46 -12.98 -10.55
CA PHE A 228 0.48 -12.02 -11.10
C PHE A 228 0.95 -10.55 -10.99
N ILE A 229 1.75 -10.23 -9.96
CA ILE A 229 2.32 -8.89 -9.78
C ILE A 229 3.70 -8.73 -10.41
N LYS A 230 4.21 -9.75 -11.11
CA LYS A 230 5.52 -9.70 -11.75
C LYS A 230 5.47 -8.90 -13.05
N CYS A 231 6.31 -7.89 -13.14
CA CYS A 231 6.45 -7.13 -14.38
C CYS A 231 7.21 -7.92 -15.46
N ASN A 232 6.75 -7.81 -16.70
CA ASN A 232 7.42 -8.35 -17.88
C ASN A 232 8.58 -7.44 -18.36
N HIS A 233 9.30 -7.86 -19.39
CA HIS A 233 10.47 -7.11 -19.87
C HIS A 233 10.13 -5.72 -20.42
N GLU A 234 9.01 -5.57 -21.13
CA GLU A 234 8.58 -4.30 -21.71
C GLU A 234 8.15 -3.31 -20.61
N GLU A 235 7.41 -3.78 -19.61
CA GLU A 235 7.03 -3.00 -18.43
C GLU A 235 8.25 -2.53 -17.64
N ILE A 236 9.26 -3.40 -17.47
CA ILE A 236 10.53 -3.03 -16.83
C ILE A 236 11.25 -1.95 -17.65
N GLU A 237 11.22 -2.00 -18.98
CA GLU A 237 11.80 -0.96 -19.82
C GLU A 237 11.08 0.38 -19.65
N GLN A 238 9.75 0.37 -19.58
CA GLN A 238 8.96 1.58 -19.30
C GLN A 238 9.33 2.20 -17.95
N LEU A 239 9.46 1.38 -16.90
CA LEU A 239 9.90 1.82 -15.57
C LEU A 239 11.32 2.41 -15.60
N ASN A 240 12.24 1.80 -16.34
CA ASN A 240 13.59 2.32 -16.49
C ASN A 240 13.64 3.66 -17.25
N ASN A 241 12.72 3.87 -18.20
CA ASN A 241 12.59 5.14 -18.91
C ASN A 241 11.98 6.24 -18.04
N ASP A 242 11.06 5.89 -17.14
CA ASP A 242 10.53 6.80 -16.13
C ASP A 242 11.62 7.29 -15.17
N ILE A 243 12.49 6.38 -14.68
CA ILE A 243 13.66 6.74 -13.84
C ILE A 243 14.57 7.76 -14.52
N LYS A 244 14.71 7.72 -15.85
CA LYS A 244 15.60 8.63 -16.60
C LYS A 244 14.99 10.03 -16.78
N ARG A 245 13.69 10.19 -16.55
CA ARG A 245 12.95 11.45 -16.73
C ARG A 245 12.84 12.26 -15.45
N GLU A 246 12.98 11.62 -14.28
CA GLU A 246 13.08 12.26 -12.95
C GLU A 246 14.52 12.73 -12.67
#